data_AF-A0A3G9GAM1-F1
#
_entry.id   AF-A0A3G9GAM1-F1
#
_cell.length_a   1.000
_cell.length_b   1.000
_cell.length_c   1.000
_cell.angle_alpha   90.00
_cell.angle_beta   90.00
_cell.angle_gamma   90.00
#
_symmetry.space_group_name_H-M   'P 1'
#
loop_
_entity.id
_entity.type
_entity.pdbx_description
1 polymer ?
#
loop_
_entity_poly.entity_id
_entity_poly.type
_entity_poly.pdbx_seq_one_letter_code
_entity_poly.pdbx_strand_id
1 'polypeptide(L)'
;MTADWLDILRAAVAERGQKPVAAELGYSRSTISLVLAGKYAGRTEAVEKQVRAVLAVVTCPFNNQPMTMADCRTFSSSRPPTHHPLKLTHWRTCRSCKHCSKGE
;
A
#
# COMPACT_ATOMS: atom_id res chain seq x y z
N MET A 1 -2.80 -20.99 -9.46
CA MET A 1 -2.12 -20.96 -8.14
C MET A 1 -2.54 -19.67 -7.47
N THR A 2 -3.32 -19.76 -6.39
CA THR A 2 -3.80 -18.60 -5.64
C THR A 2 -2.60 -17.86 -5.08
N ALA A 3 -2.33 -16.64 -5.55
CA ALA A 3 -1.29 -15.80 -4.97
C ALA A 3 -1.57 -15.70 -3.46
N ASP A 4 -0.68 -16.31 -2.68
CA ASP A 4 -0.78 -16.33 -1.23
C ASP A 4 -0.62 -14.87 -0.77
N TRP A 5 -1.53 -14.38 0.07
CA TRP A 5 -1.47 -13.01 0.57
C TRP A 5 -0.14 -12.72 1.29
N LEU A 6 0.58 -13.75 1.76
CA LEU A 6 1.95 -13.61 2.26
C LEU A 6 2.94 -13.22 1.16
N ASP A 7 2.74 -13.65 -0.09
CA ASP A 7 3.59 -13.24 -1.21
C ASP A 7 3.38 -11.76 -1.53
N ILE A 8 2.12 -11.30 -1.55
CA ILE A 8 1.77 -9.88 -1.70
C ILE A 8 2.38 -9.06 -0.56
N LEU A 9 2.30 -9.57 0.67
CA LEU A 9 2.91 -8.94 1.83
C LEU A 9 4.44 -8.90 1.73
N ARG A 10 5.08 -9.98 1.28
CA ARG A 10 6.54 -10.06 1.08
C ARG A 10 7.01 -9.09 0.01
N ALA A 11 6.31 -9.01 -1.11
CA ALA A 11 6.62 -8.06 -2.19
C ALA A 11 6.52 -6.62 -1.67
N ALA A 12 5.43 -6.26 -1.00
CA ALA A 12 5.26 -4.92 -0.43
C ALA A 12 6.33 -4.59 0.63
N VAL A 13 6.70 -5.56 1.46
CA VAL A 13 7.77 -5.41 2.45
C VAL A 13 9.14 -5.26 1.79
N ALA A 14 9.41 -5.99 0.70
CA ALA A 14 10.67 -5.89 -0.03
C ALA A 14 10.83 -4.51 -0.69
N GLU A 15 9.75 -3.94 -1.23
CA GLU A 15 9.77 -2.63 -1.86
C GLU A 15 9.85 -1.47 -0.86
N ARG A 16 9.07 -1.53 0.23
CA ARG A 16 8.83 -0.38 1.14
C ARG A 16 9.52 -0.53 2.49
N GLY A 17 9.80 -1.77 2.90
CA GLY A 17 10.24 -2.14 4.24
C GLY A 17 9.09 -2.55 5.16
N GLN A 18 9.39 -3.37 6.17
CA GLN A 18 8.39 -3.89 7.11
C GLN A 18 7.71 -2.81 7.96
N LYS A 19 8.44 -1.76 8.33
CA LYS A 19 7.97 -0.73 9.27
C LYS A 19 6.83 0.13 8.69
N PRO A 20 6.93 0.69 7.45
CA PRO A 20 5.82 1.41 6.84
C PRO A 20 4.64 0.49 6.52
N VAL A 21 4.88 -0.70 5.98
CA VAL A 21 3.81 -1.67 5.67
C VAL A 21 3.03 -2.07 6.93
N ALA A 22 3.73 -2.31 8.05
CA ALA A 22 3.09 -2.60 9.32
C ALA A 22 2.23 -1.43 9.81
N ALA A 23 2.74 -0.19 9.72
CA ALA A 23 2.00 1.00 10.11
C ALA A 23 0.73 1.20 9.25
N GLU A 24 0.80 0.94 7.95
CA GLU A 24 -0.35 1.02 7.04
C GLU A 24 -1.41 -0.05 7.32
N LEU A 25 -0.96 -1.27 7.66
CA LEU A 25 -1.86 -2.35 8.04
C LEU A 25 -2.43 -2.17 9.46
N GLY A 26 -1.95 -1.19 10.23
CA GLY A 26 -2.34 -0.96 11.62
C GLY A 26 -1.77 -2.01 12.60
N TYR A 27 -0.69 -2.70 12.21
CA TYR A 27 -0.03 -3.71 13.03
C TYR A 27 1.39 -3.29 13.42
N SER A 28 1.91 -3.91 14.48
CA SER A 28 3.31 -3.76 14.86
C SER A 28 4.22 -4.48 13.87
N ARG A 29 5.43 -3.94 13.63
CA ARG A 29 6.48 -4.60 12.83
C ARG A 29 6.70 -6.05 13.28
N SER A 30 6.71 -6.29 14.59
CA SER A 30 6.88 -7.60 15.22
C SER A 30 5.79 -8.58 14.80
N THR A 31 4.54 -8.11 14.71
CA THR A 31 3.39 -8.90 14.24
C THR A 31 3.58 -9.34 12.80
N ILE A 32 4.00 -8.41 11.92
CA ILE A 32 4.28 -8.74 10.51
C ILE A 32 5.43 -9.76 10.39
N SER A 33 6.50 -9.64 11.19
CA SER A 33 7.57 -10.65 11.21
C SER A 33 7.08 -12.02 11.67
N LEU A 34 6.22 -12.10 12.69
CA LEU A 34 5.64 -13.37 13.17
C LEU A 34 4.73 -14.01 12.12
N VAL A 35 3.95 -13.19 11.41
CA VAL A 35 3.09 -13.62 10.31
C VAL A 35 3.92 -14.16 9.14
N LEU A 36 4.96 -13.45 8.73
CA LEU A 36 5.88 -13.88 7.66
C LEU A 36 6.64 -15.16 8.02
N ALA A 37 6.92 -15.37 9.31
CA ALA A 37 7.54 -16.58 9.83
C ALA A 37 6.55 -17.75 10.01
N GLY A 38 5.26 -17.55 9.76
CA GLY A 38 4.22 -18.58 9.95
C GLY A 38 3.99 -18.97 11.41
N LYS A 39 4.54 -18.21 12.37
CA LYS A 39 4.45 -18.47 13.82
C LYS A 39 3.35 -17.66 14.49
N TYR A 40 2.56 -16.91 13.73
CA TYR A 40 1.50 -16.09 14.27
C TYR A 40 0.29 -16.95 14.60
N ALA A 41 0.14 -17.28 15.89
CA ALA A 41 -0.99 -18.04 16.43
C ALA A 41 -2.31 -17.24 16.51
N GLY A 42 -2.35 -16.02 15.98
CA GLY A 42 -3.54 -15.16 15.97
C GLY A 42 -4.44 -15.39 14.75
N ARG A 43 -5.45 -14.52 14.59
CA ARG A 43 -6.38 -14.53 13.44
C ARG A 43 -5.70 -14.05 12.16
N THR A 44 -5.01 -14.97 11.47
CA THR A 44 -4.42 -14.75 10.15
C THR A 44 -5.43 -14.30 9.11
N GLU A 45 -6.70 -14.67 9.25
CA GLU A 45 -7.81 -14.21 8.39
C GLU A 45 -8.03 -12.69 8.44
N ALA A 46 -7.91 -12.08 9.63
CA ALA A 46 -8.03 -10.63 9.77
C ALA A 46 -6.84 -9.92 9.11
N VAL A 47 -5.65 -10.50 9.24
CA VAL A 47 -4.44 -10.02 8.59
C VAL A 47 -4.56 -10.17 7.08
N GLU A 48 -5.00 -11.32 6.57
CA GLU A 48 -5.24 -11.52 5.13
C GLU A 48 -6.22 -10.47 4.60
N LYS A 49 -7.37 -10.28 5.26
CA LYS A 49 -8.38 -9.32 4.81
C LYS A 49 -7.80 -7.90 4.76
N GLN A 50 -7.00 -7.52 5.76
CA GLN A 50 -6.35 -6.22 5.78
C GLN A 50 -5.26 -6.08 4.72
N VAL A 51 -4.46 -7.12 4.53
CA VAL A 51 -3.43 -7.21 3.47
C VAL A 51 -4.09 -7.06 2.11
N ARG A 52 -5.19 -7.76 1.84
CA ARG A 52 -5.96 -7.62 0.59
C ARG A 52 -6.58 -6.25 0.44
N ALA A 53 -7.04 -5.61 1.52
CA ALA A 53 -7.65 -4.27 1.46
C ALA A 53 -6.60 -3.16 1.21
N VAL A 54 -5.45 -3.25 1.88
CA VAL A 54 -4.40 -2.22 1.86
C VAL A 54 -3.44 -2.40 0.68
N LEU A 55 -3.08 -3.65 0.38
CA LEU A 55 -2.20 -4.00 -0.74
C LEU A 55 -2.98 -4.34 -2.01
N ALA A 56 -4.29 -4.03 -2.06
CA ALA A 56 -5.05 -4.08 -3.30
C ALA A 56 -4.30 -3.30 -4.38
N VAL A 57 -3.99 -3.98 -5.49
CA VAL A 57 -3.27 -3.37 -6.60
C VAL A 57 -4.26 -2.56 -7.43
N VAL A 58 -4.02 -1.26 -7.54
CA VAL A 58 -4.73 -0.34 -8.42
C VAL A 58 -3.82 0.10 -9.55
N THR A 59 -4.39 0.28 -10.74
CA THR A 59 -3.65 0.82 -11.87
C THR A 59 -3.68 2.34 -11.78
N CYS A 60 -2.50 2.96 -11.62
CA CYS A 60 -2.40 4.42 -11.58
C CYS A 60 -2.72 5.00 -12.96
N PRO A 61 -3.70 5.90 -13.13
CA PRO A 61 -3.98 6.51 -14.44
C PRO A 61 -2.87 7.43 -14.94
N PHE A 62 -1.98 7.91 -14.05
CA PHE A 62 -0.86 8.78 -14.42
C PHE A 62 0.35 7.99 -14.95
N ASN A 63 0.81 6.99 -14.19
CA ASN A 63 1.97 6.18 -14.58
C ASN A 63 1.59 4.96 -15.44
N ASN A 64 0.29 4.62 -15.55
CA ASN A 64 -0.21 3.36 -16.10
C ASN A 64 0.43 2.11 -15.48
N GLN A 65 0.98 2.26 -14.27
CA GLN A 65 1.64 1.19 -13.54
C GLN A 65 0.71 0.65 -12.45
N PRO A 66 0.70 -0.69 -12.26
CA PRO A 66 0.07 -1.29 -11.10
C PRO A 66 0.84 -0.86 -9.85
N MET A 67 0.14 -0.24 -8.90
CA MET A 67 0.68 0.14 -7.59
C MET A 67 -0.32 -0.24 -6.49
N THR A 68 0.15 -0.38 -5.26
CA THR A 68 -0.74 -0.69 -4.15
C THR A 68 -1.60 0.52 -3.78
N MET A 69 -2.80 0.28 -3.24
CA MET A 69 -3.69 1.32 -2.69
C MET A 69 -2.99 2.12 -1.58
N ALA A 70 -2.19 1.45 -0.77
CA ALA A 70 -1.23 2.02 0.16
C ALA A 70 -0.34 3.13 -0.45
N ASP A 71 0.35 2.80 -1.56
CA ASP A 71 1.18 3.76 -2.29
C ASP A 71 0.34 4.91 -2.85
N CYS A 72 -0.80 4.58 -3.46
CA CYS A 72 -1.73 5.56 -4.01
C CYS A 72 -2.12 6.60 -2.95
N ARG A 73 -2.41 6.15 -1.73
CA ARG A 73 -2.78 7.01 -0.60
C ARG A 73 -1.59 7.84 -0.11
N THR A 74 -0.40 7.26 -0.02
CA THR A 74 0.81 7.99 0.38
C THR A 74 1.20 9.06 -0.63
N PHE A 75 1.13 8.76 -1.94
CA PHE A 75 1.31 9.75 -3.01
C PHE A 75 0.25 10.84 -2.96
N SER A 76 -1.02 10.47 -2.71
CA SER A 76 -2.11 11.44 -2.56
C SER A 76 -1.96 12.35 -1.35
N SER A 77 -1.47 11.84 -0.23
CA SER A 77 -1.27 12.59 1.01
C SER A 77 0.06 13.35 1.06
N SER A 78 0.94 13.13 0.07
CA SER A 78 2.22 13.84 -0.01
C SER A 78 2.05 15.32 -0.35
N ARG A 79 2.93 16.17 0.20
CA ARG A 79 2.94 17.61 -0.07
C ARG A 79 3.28 17.89 -1.54
N PRO A 80 2.75 18.99 -2.11
CA PRO A 80 3.05 19.39 -3.47
C PRO A 80 4.56 19.66 -3.62
N PRO A 81 5.26 18.97 -4.54
CA PRO A 81 6.66 19.23 -4.80
C PRO A 81 6.82 20.54 -5.58
N THR A 82 7.54 21.49 -5.01
CA THR A 82 7.73 22.84 -5.56
C THR A 82 8.82 22.93 -6.63
N HIS A 83 9.74 21.96 -6.69
CA HIS A 83 10.94 22.04 -7.54
C HIS A 83 11.00 20.98 -8.66
N HIS A 84 9.99 20.11 -8.79
CA HIS A 84 10.02 19.01 -9.76
C HIS A 84 8.71 18.96 -10.59
N PRO A 85 8.71 19.46 -11.84
CA PRO A 85 7.49 19.61 -12.63
C PRO A 85 6.78 18.27 -12.89
N LEU A 86 7.55 17.20 -13.12
CA LEU A 86 7.00 15.85 -13.31
C LEU A 86 6.21 15.35 -12.08
N LYS A 87 6.74 15.55 -10.87
CA LYS A 87 6.08 15.15 -9.63
C LYS A 87 4.87 16.06 -9.34
N LEU A 88 4.91 17.32 -9.75
CA LEU A 88 3.79 18.25 -9.64
C LEU A 88 2.64 17.86 -10.57
N THR A 89 2.93 17.38 -11.78
CA THR A 89 1.91 16.83 -12.68
C THR A 89 1.31 15.55 -12.10
N HIS A 90 2.14 14.63 -11.58
CA HIS A 90 1.66 13.43 -10.91
C HIS A 90 0.72 13.76 -9.74
N TRP A 91 1.12 14.70 -8.87
CA TRP A 91 0.30 15.14 -7.74
C TRP A 91 -1.02 15.78 -8.16
N ARG A 92 -1.02 16.60 -9.23
CA ARG A 92 -2.26 17.19 -9.79
C ARG A 92 -3.20 16.12 -10.35
N THR A 93 -2.68 15.14 -11.07
CA THR A 93 -3.48 14.01 -11.57
C THR A 93 -4.03 13.17 -10.43
N CYS A 94 -3.25 12.94 -9.38
CA CYS A 94 -3.68 12.24 -8.17
C CYS A 94 -4.87 12.97 -7.50
N ARG A 95 -4.83 14.30 -7.42
CA ARG A 95 -5.95 15.12 -6.91
C ARG A 95 -7.24 15.06 -7.74
N SER A 96 -7.13 14.79 -9.04
CA SER A 96 -8.30 14.59 -9.93
C SER A 96 -8.66 13.11 -10.11
N CYS A 97 -7.91 12.19 -9.49
CA CYS A 97 -8.16 10.77 -9.63
C CYS A 97 -9.40 10.37 -8.82
N LYS A 98 -10.29 9.59 -9.45
CA LYS A 98 -11.48 9.00 -8.80
C LYS A 98 -11.16 8.16 -7.56
N HIS A 99 -9.92 7.65 -7.45
CA HIS A 99 -9.46 6.92 -6.26
C HIS A 99 -9.13 7.81 -5.05
N CYS A 100 -8.90 9.12 -5.27
CA CYS A 100 -8.63 10.09 -4.20
C CYS A 100 -9.87 10.93 -3.86
N SER A 101 -10.78 11.11 -4.82
CA SER A 101 -12.02 11.85 -4.62
C SER A 101 -13.15 10.94 -4.11
N LYS A 102 -13.14 10.64 -2.81
CA LYS A 102 -14.32 10.72 -1.94
C LYS A 102 -13.93 10.34 -0.51
N GLY A 103 -13.52 11.35 0.25
CA GLY A 103 -14.14 11.50 1.56
C GLY A 103 -15.55 11.98 1.30
N GLU A 104 -16.53 11.15 1.65
CA GLU A 104 -17.86 11.59 2.05
C GLU A 104 -17.96 11.38 3.56
#